data_AF-A0A3N7D1C2-F1
#
_entry.id   AF-A0A3N7D1C2-F1
#
_cell.length_a   1.000
_cell.length_b   1.000
_cell.length_c   1.000
_cell.angle_alpha   90.00
_cell.angle_beta   90.00
_cell.angle_gamma   90.00
#
_symmetry.space_group_name_H-M   'P 1'
#
loop_
_entity.id
_entity.type
_entity.pdbx_description
1 polymer ?
#
loop_
_entity_poly.entity_id
_entity_poly.type
_entity_poly.pdbx_seq_one_letter_code
_entity_poly.pdbx_strand_id
1 'polypeptide(L)'
;MTPDNLNTATATNAITYLMRNYVAYNAWANTTLINWLRTYPEDVLDKEVRSSFSGIKPTILHIWQTQAYWLSVIKKEAFEPEGEFEGSIEDAFATLIQQSEEFSAYVHQMTAASIEENNLVVNPWFNCDFANFEYIQQVMNHSTYHRGQVTTISHHLGLSGAPMTDYNYYNIFGKKKDSQ
;
A
#
# COMPACT_ATOMS: atom_id res chain seq x y z
N MET A 1 19.88 20.36 -32.64
CA MET A 1 19.22 19.13 -32.17
C MET A 1 18.25 19.53 -31.08
N THR A 2 17.00 19.76 -31.45
CA THR A 2 15.87 19.86 -30.54
C THR A 2 15.56 18.47 -29.99
N PRO A 3 15.25 18.30 -28.70
CA PRO A 3 14.71 17.03 -28.22
C PRO A 3 13.27 16.93 -28.73
N ASP A 4 13.08 16.17 -29.80
CA ASP A 4 11.78 15.61 -30.16
C ASP A 4 11.36 14.65 -29.05
N ASN A 5 10.54 15.14 -28.13
CA ASN A 5 9.75 14.32 -27.22
C ASN A 5 8.43 15.01 -26.93
N LEU A 6 7.67 15.28 -27.99
CA LEU A 6 6.23 15.49 -27.87
C LEU A 6 5.57 14.11 -27.84
N ASN A 7 5.46 13.65 -26.61
CA ASN A 7 4.79 12.47 -26.10
C ASN A 7 3.40 12.26 -26.75
N THR A 8 3.27 11.30 -27.67
CA THR A 8 1.99 10.84 -28.23
C THR A 8 1.39 9.68 -27.44
N ALA A 9 1.46 9.73 -26.10
CA ALA A 9 0.56 8.98 -25.25
C ALA A 9 -0.68 9.86 -25.03
N THR A 10 -1.88 9.35 -25.29
CA THR A 10 -3.13 9.97 -24.85
C THR A 10 -2.94 10.45 -23.42
N ALA A 11 -3.01 11.76 -23.20
CA ALA A 11 -2.69 12.36 -21.91
C ALA A 11 -3.55 11.71 -20.83
N THR A 12 -2.97 10.76 -20.10
CA THR A 12 -3.61 10.20 -18.91
C THR A 12 -3.80 11.37 -17.98
N ASN A 13 -5.05 11.62 -17.55
CA ASN A 13 -5.30 12.76 -16.70
C ASN A 13 -4.43 12.66 -15.42
N ALA A 14 -4.06 13.81 -14.85
CA ALA A 14 -3.06 13.87 -13.78
C ALA A 14 -3.46 13.03 -12.56
N ILE A 15 -4.76 12.96 -12.26
CA ILE A 15 -5.31 12.16 -11.15
C ILE A 15 -5.10 10.67 -11.41
N THR A 16 -5.47 10.17 -12.59
CA THR A 16 -5.27 8.75 -12.97
C THR A 16 -3.80 8.38 -12.94
N TYR A 17 -2.93 9.24 -13.50
CA TYR A 17 -1.49 9.03 -13.44
C TYR A 17 -1.00 8.94 -12.00
N LEU A 18 -1.40 9.90 -11.16
CA LEU A 18 -0.99 9.95 -9.76
C LEU A 18 -1.47 8.73 -8.98
N MET A 19 -2.74 8.33 -9.14
CA MET A 19 -3.29 7.17 -8.43
C MET A 19 -2.60 5.87 -8.82
N ARG A 20 -2.36 5.65 -10.12
CA ARG A 20 -1.58 4.50 -10.61
C ARG A 20 -0.16 4.49 -10.07
N ASN A 21 0.50 5.66 -10.06
CA ASN A 21 1.85 5.77 -9.50
C ASN A 21 1.86 5.54 -7.98
N TYR A 22 0.82 5.95 -7.27
CA TYR A 22 0.76 5.88 -5.81
C TYR A 22 0.48 4.45 -5.31
N VAL A 23 -0.37 3.69 -6.00
CA VAL A 23 -0.55 2.26 -5.70
C VAL A 23 0.70 1.44 -6.07
N ALA A 24 1.38 1.77 -7.17
CA ALA A 24 2.63 1.13 -7.55
C ALA A 24 3.76 1.44 -6.55
N TYR A 25 3.83 2.68 -6.07
CA TYR A 25 4.70 3.08 -4.96
C TYR A 25 4.41 2.27 -3.70
N ASN A 26 3.14 2.14 -3.31
CA ASN A 26 2.76 1.41 -2.12
C ASN A 26 3.19 -0.06 -2.17
N ALA A 27 2.93 -0.73 -3.30
CA ALA A 27 3.38 -2.10 -3.52
C ALA A 27 4.90 -2.23 -3.44
N TRP A 28 5.65 -1.35 -4.12
CA TRP A 28 7.11 -1.34 -4.04
C TRP A 28 7.63 -1.10 -2.61
N ALA A 29 7.04 -0.17 -1.87
CA ALA A 29 7.46 0.20 -0.52
C ALA A 29 7.18 -0.93 0.49
N ASN A 30 6.00 -1.56 0.41
CA ASN A 30 5.66 -2.71 1.26
C ASN A 30 6.59 -3.89 0.98
N THR A 31 6.81 -4.24 -0.29
CA THR A 31 7.73 -5.33 -0.68
C THR A 31 9.17 -5.03 -0.23
N THR A 32 9.62 -3.79 -0.37
CA THR A 32 10.97 -3.37 0.05
C THR A 32 11.14 -3.47 1.57
N LEU A 33 10.15 -3.01 2.35
CA LEU A 33 10.16 -3.13 3.81
C LEU A 33 10.16 -4.60 4.23
N ILE A 34 9.29 -5.42 3.65
CA ILE A 34 9.19 -6.85 3.98
C ILE A 34 10.49 -7.60 3.64
N ASN A 35 11.08 -7.34 2.48
CA ASN A 35 12.33 -7.98 2.11
C ASN A 35 13.47 -7.63 3.06
N TRP A 36 13.50 -6.40 3.60
CA TRP A 36 14.42 -6.04 4.67
C TRP A 36 14.09 -6.77 5.98
N LEU A 37 12.82 -6.84 6.38
CA LEU A 37 12.41 -7.58 7.59
C LEU A 37 12.83 -9.05 7.54
N ARG A 38 12.65 -9.72 6.38
CA ARG A 38 13.07 -11.12 6.15
C ARG A 38 14.57 -11.37 6.34
N THR A 39 15.41 -10.34 6.42
CA THR A 39 16.84 -10.52 6.73
C THR A 39 17.11 -10.77 8.22
N TYR A 40 16.08 -10.67 9.06
CA TYR A 40 16.16 -10.87 10.52
C TYR A 40 15.47 -12.16 10.96
N PRO A 41 15.88 -12.73 12.11
CA PRO A 41 15.24 -13.94 12.66
C PRO A 41 13.76 -13.74 12.98
N GLU A 42 12.91 -14.70 12.60
CA GLU A 42 11.45 -14.65 12.82
C GLU A 42 11.08 -14.47 14.30
N ASP A 43 11.80 -15.14 15.21
CA ASP A 43 11.58 -15.05 16.66
C ASP A 43 11.83 -13.64 17.22
N VAL A 44 12.63 -12.81 16.54
CA VAL A 44 12.80 -11.39 16.87
C VAL A 44 11.64 -10.57 16.30
N LEU A 45 11.21 -10.86 15.07
CA LEU A 45 10.14 -10.12 14.39
C LEU A 45 8.76 -10.34 15.02
N ASP A 46 8.53 -11.51 15.63
CA ASP A 46 7.29 -11.88 16.32
C ASP A 46 7.19 -11.36 17.76
N LYS A 47 8.20 -10.65 18.26
CA LYS A 47 8.16 -10.10 19.62
C LYS A 47 7.12 -9.00 19.76
N GLU A 48 6.41 -9.03 20.89
CA GLU A 48 5.54 -7.94 21.27
C GLU A 48 6.32 -6.68 21.63
N VAL A 49 5.87 -5.55 21.09
CA VAL A 49 6.42 -4.22 21.39
C VAL A 49 5.27 -3.27 21.62
N ARG A 50 5.31 -2.53 22.73
CA ARG A 50 4.30 -1.54 23.05
C ARG A 50 4.26 -0.44 21.97
N SER A 51 3.17 -0.40 21.22
CA SER A 51 2.84 0.61 20.22
C SER A 51 1.32 0.60 20.00
N SER A 52 0.76 1.33 19.03
CA SER A 52 -0.69 1.24 18.77
C SER A 52 -1.11 -0.15 18.29
N PHE A 53 -0.20 -0.88 17.64
CA PHE A 53 -0.27 -2.33 17.43
C PHE A 53 0.91 -2.98 18.13
N SER A 54 0.69 -4.09 18.82
CA SER A 54 1.67 -4.69 19.73
C SER A 54 2.81 -5.44 19.04
N GLY A 55 3.37 -4.96 17.93
CA GLY A 55 4.49 -5.59 17.23
C GLY A 55 4.47 -5.41 15.71
N ILE A 56 5.43 -6.02 15.01
CA ILE A 56 5.54 -5.94 13.55
C ILE A 56 4.38 -6.67 12.87
N LYS A 57 4.17 -7.95 13.20
CA LYS A 57 3.11 -8.77 12.62
C LYS A 57 1.72 -8.13 12.72
N PRO A 58 1.22 -7.69 13.90
CA PRO A 58 -0.10 -7.06 13.98
C PRO A 58 -0.17 -5.73 13.21
N THR A 59 0.92 -4.97 13.10
CA THR A 59 0.95 -3.75 12.29
C THR A 59 0.84 -4.07 10.79
N ILE A 60 1.54 -5.11 10.32
CA ILE A 60 1.49 -5.58 8.92
C ILE A 60 0.09 -6.08 8.57
N LEU A 61 -0.52 -6.89 9.44
CA LEU A 61 -1.89 -7.37 9.28
C LEU A 61 -2.88 -6.21 9.19
N HIS A 62 -2.70 -5.17 10.02
CA HIS A 62 -3.56 -3.99 9.96
C HIS A 62 -3.45 -3.23 8.63
N ILE A 63 -2.23 -3.05 8.10
CA ILE A 63 -2.02 -2.45 6.78
C ILE A 63 -2.76 -3.26 5.70
N TRP A 64 -2.61 -4.59 5.74
CA TRP A 64 -3.24 -5.48 4.78
C TRP A 64 -4.77 -5.42 4.86
N GLN A 65 -5.37 -5.61 6.05
CA GLN A 65 -6.81 -5.58 6.25
C GLN A 65 -7.41 -4.24 5.78
N THR A 66 -6.71 -3.14 6.05
CA THR A 66 -7.13 -1.81 5.57
C THR A 66 -7.11 -1.74 4.03
N GLN A 67 -6.08 -2.29 3.37
CA GLN A 67 -6.04 -2.37 1.91
C GLN A 67 -7.15 -3.26 1.34
N ALA A 68 -7.40 -4.43 1.94
CA ALA A 68 -8.46 -5.34 1.51
C ALA A 68 -9.84 -4.70 1.63
N TYR A 69 -10.12 -4.04 2.75
CA TYR A 69 -11.36 -3.30 2.97
C TYR A 69 -11.57 -2.23 1.90
N TRP A 70 -10.62 -1.30 1.73
CA TRP A 70 -10.79 -0.21 0.76
C TRP A 70 -10.82 -0.70 -0.70
N LEU A 71 -10.11 -1.77 -1.03
CA LEU A 71 -10.21 -2.37 -2.36
C LEU A 71 -11.61 -2.93 -2.60
N SER A 72 -12.19 -3.66 -1.64
CA SER A 72 -13.55 -4.18 -1.76
C SER A 72 -14.59 -3.07 -1.94
N VAL A 73 -14.42 -1.94 -1.22
CA VAL A 73 -15.27 -0.75 -1.36
C VAL A 73 -15.19 -0.20 -2.79
N ILE A 74 -13.99 -0.02 -3.33
CA ILE A 74 -13.80 0.49 -4.69
C ILE A 74 -14.36 -0.48 -5.74
N LYS A 75 -14.19 -1.80 -5.51
CA LYS A 75 -14.77 -2.86 -6.35
C LYS A 75 -16.29 -2.99 -6.22
N LYS A 76 -16.90 -2.34 -5.21
CA LYS A 76 -18.31 -2.50 -4.82
C LYS A 76 -18.65 -3.96 -4.48
N GLU A 77 -17.70 -4.66 -3.86
CA GLU A 77 -17.81 -6.04 -3.41
C GLU A 77 -18.08 -6.10 -1.90
N ALA A 78 -18.66 -7.20 -1.43
CA ALA A 78 -18.80 -7.44 0.00
C ALA A 78 -17.40 -7.61 0.64
N PHE A 79 -17.20 -6.95 1.78
CA PHE A 79 -16.04 -7.20 2.62
C PHE A 79 -16.44 -8.13 3.75
N GLU A 80 -15.84 -9.31 3.79
CA GLU A 80 -15.90 -10.17 4.96
C GLU A 80 -14.64 -9.90 5.78
N PRO A 81 -14.77 -9.36 7.01
CA PRO A 81 -13.63 -9.22 7.89
C PRO A 81 -13.03 -10.60 8.11
N GLU A 82 -11.73 -10.73 7.87
CA GLU A 82 -11.07 -11.96 8.26
C GLU A 82 -11.19 -12.17 9.76
N GLY A 83 -11.37 -13.43 10.17
CA GLY A 83 -11.33 -13.82 11.57
C GLY A 83 -9.94 -13.65 12.18
N GLU A 84 -9.69 -14.31 13.30
CA GLU A 84 -8.34 -14.32 13.89
C GLU A 84 -7.34 -14.91 12.87
N PHE A 85 -6.28 -14.15 12.59
CA PHE A 85 -5.24 -14.57 11.66
C PHE A 85 -4.29 -15.55 12.37
N GLU A 86 -4.40 -16.83 12.01
CA GLU A 86 -3.61 -17.93 12.61
C GLU A 86 -2.28 -18.21 11.89
N GLY A 87 -2.00 -17.50 10.79
CA GLY A 87 -0.76 -17.70 10.00
C GLY A 87 0.50 -17.23 10.72
N SER A 88 1.67 -17.62 10.21
CA SER A 88 2.98 -17.14 10.65
C SER A 88 3.22 -15.67 10.28
N ILE A 89 4.34 -15.09 10.72
CA ILE A 89 4.74 -13.75 10.25
C ILE A 89 5.07 -13.74 8.75
N GLU A 90 5.63 -14.83 8.22
CA GLU A 90 5.91 -14.96 6.80
C GLU A 90 4.61 -15.02 5.98
N ASP A 91 3.57 -15.70 6.49
CA ASP A 91 2.25 -15.67 5.87
C ASP A 91 1.68 -14.24 5.84
N ALA A 92 1.82 -13.48 6.95
CA ALA A 92 1.39 -12.09 6.99
C ALA A 92 2.15 -11.21 5.98
N PHE A 93 3.44 -11.45 5.80
CA PHE A 93 4.27 -10.78 4.79
C PHE A 93 3.82 -11.10 3.37
N ALA A 94 3.65 -12.39 3.03
CA ALA A 94 3.22 -12.83 1.72
C ALA A 94 1.85 -12.23 1.36
N THR A 95 0.91 -12.27 2.31
CA THR A 95 -0.44 -11.71 2.15
C THR A 95 -0.43 -10.20 1.91
N LEU A 96 0.38 -9.42 2.64
CA LEU A 96 0.48 -7.98 2.39
C LEU A 96 1.09 -7.65 1.02
N ILE A 97 2.10 -8.40 0.58
CA ILE A 97 2.68 -8.24 -0.77
C ILE A 97 1.61 -8.51 -1.82
N GLN A 98 0.97 -9.68 -1.77
CA GLN A 98 -0.06 -10.08 -2.71
C GLN A 98 -1.19 -9.06 -2.77
N GLN A 99 -1.70 -8.60 -1.63
CA GLN A 99 -2.76 -7.60 -1.59
C GLN A 99 -2.33 -6.27 -2.21
N SER A 100 -1.09 -5.84 -1.96
CA SER A 100 -0.57 -4.59 -2.52
C SER A 100 -0.43 -4.67 -4.05
N GLU A 101 -0.07 -5.84 -4.57
CA GLU A 101 -0.01 -6.12 -6.01
C GLU A 101 -1.41 -6.17 -6.63
N GLU A 102 -2.39 -6.84 -5.99
CA GLU A 102 -3.77 -6.89 -6.45
C GLU A 102 -4.39 -5.49 -6.52
N PHE A 103 -4.25 -4.69 -5.46
CA PHE A 103 -4.76 -3.32 -5.41
C PHE A 103 -4.15 -2.51 -6.57
N SER A 104 -2.82 -2.59 -6.73
CA SER A 104 -2.12 -1.91 -7.82
C SER A 104 -2.65 -2.33 -9.18
N ALA A 105 -2.78 -3.63 -9.44
CA ALA A 105 -3.28 -4.16 -10.70
C ALA A 105 -4.71 -3.68 -11.01
N TYR A 106 -5.59 -3.66 -10.00
CA TYR A 106 -6.96 -3.19 -10.16
C TYR A 106 -7.03 -1.71 -10.56
N VAL A 107 -6.32 -0.83 -9.86
CA VAL A 107 -6.31 0.62 -10.18
C VAL A 107 -5.68 0.91 -11.54
N HIS A 108 -4.74 0.08 -12.01
CA HIS A 108 -4.21 0.20 -13.38
C HIS A 108 -5.25 -0.15 -14.45
N GLN A 109 -6.23 -1.01 -14.14
CA GLN A 109 -7.32 -1.39 -15.04
C GLN A 109 -8.51 -0.41 -15.00
N MET A 110 -8.63 0.41 -13.94
CA MET A 110 -9.68 1.42 -13.86
C MET A 110 -9.56 2.46 -14.98
N THR A 111 -10.73 2.91 -15.47
CA THR A 111 -10.82 4.06 -16.37
C THR A 111 -10.70 5.37 -15.59
N ALA A 112 -10.35 6.46 -16.27
CA ALA A 112 -10.29 7.79 -15.64
C ALA A 112 -11.63 8.19 -15.01
N ALA A 113 -12.75 7.90 -15.69
CA ALA A 113 -14.09 8.17 -15.16
C ALA A 113 -14.40 7.35 -13.90
N SER A 114 -13.94 6.09 -13.82
CA SER A 114 -14.12 5.25 -12.62
C SER A 114 -13.26 5.72 -11.44
N ILE A 115 -12.06 6.25 -11.70
CA ILE A 115 -11.20 6.85 -10.66
C ILE A 115 -11.83 8.12 -10.08
N GLU A 116 -12.56 8.88 -10.91
CA GLU A 116 -13.26 10.11 -10.50
C GLU A 116 -14.72 9.87 -10.08
N GLU A 117 -15.21 8.63 -10.14
CA GLU A 117 -16.57 8.28 -9.74
C GLU A 117 -16.72 8.36 -8.22
N ASN A 118 -17.80 9.01 -7.78
CA ASN A 118 -18.23 8.99 -6.39
C ASN A 118 -18.66 7.59 -5.95
N ASN A 119 -18.26 7.22 -4.73
CA ASN A 119 -18.59 5.93 -4.14
C ASN A 119 -19.11 6.12 -2.72
N LEU A 120 -20.41 5.91 -2.54
CA LEU A 120 -21.07 6.03 -1.25
C LEU A 120 -20.69 4.85 -0.35
N VAL A 121 -20.05 5.15 0.78
CA VAL A 121 -19.71 4.18 1.83
C VAL A 121 -20.58 4.45 3.05
N VAL A 122 -21.37 3.44 3.44
CA VAL A 122 -22.18 3.47 4.66
C VAL A 122 -21.81 2.26 5.51
N ASN A 123 -21.31 2.50 6.71
CA ASN A 123 -21.02 1.46 7.70
C ASN A 123 -21.36 1.97 9.12
N PRO A 124 -21.29 1.12 10.16
CA PRO A 124 -21.64 1.52 11.53
C PRO A 124 -20.76 2.64 12.13
N TRP A 125 -19.60 2.91 11.56
CA TRP A 125 -18.62 3.87 12.08
C TRP A 125 -18.67 5.22 11.38
N PHE A 126 -18.99 5.24 10.07
CA PHE A 126 -19.02 6.46 9.28
C PHE A 126 -19.91 6.35 8.02
N ASN A 127 -20.22 7.51 7.46
CA ASN A 127 -20.84 7.67 6.15
C ASN A 127 -20.04 8.71 5.33
N CYS A 128 -19.65 8.38 4.10
CA CYS A 128 -18.98 9.30 3.19
C CYS A 128 -19.31 8.98 1.73
N ASP A 129 -19.21 10.00 0.88
CA ASP A 129 -19.49 9.91 -0.57
C ASP A 129 -18.42 10.70 -1.33
N PHE A 130 -17.22 10.13 -1.39
CA PHE A 130 -16.06 10.73 -2.05
C PHE A 130 -15.78 10.05 -3.38
N ALA A 131 -14.99 10.71 -4.23
CA ALA A 131 -14.50 10.08 -5.45
C ALA A 131 -13.51 8.95 -5.12
N ASN A 132 -13.47 7.90 -5.94
CA ASN A 132 -12.58 6.75 -5.71
C ASN A 132 -11.11 7.14 -5.52
N PHE A 133 -10.62 8.17 -6.21
CA PHE A 133 -9.25 8.66 -6.03
C PHE A 133 -8.95 9.13 -4.60
N GLU A 134 -9.94 9.68 -3.88
CA GLU A 134 -9.76 10.14 -2.50
C GLU A 134 -9.59 8.94 -1.57
N TYR A 135 -10.36 7.87 -1.78
CA TYR A 135 -10.21 6.61 -1.04
C TYR A 135 -8.87 5.94 -1.34
N ILE A 136 -8.46 5.89 -2.62
CA ILE A 136 -7.14 5.37 -3.02
C ILE A 136 -6.04 6.17 -2.32
N GLN A 137 -6.06 7.50 -2.39
CA GLN A 137 -5.08 8.34 -1.73
C GLN A 137 -5.03 8.09 -0.20
N GLN A 138 -6.20 8.01 0.44
CA GLN A 138 -6.32 7.75 1.87
C GLN A 138 -5.65 6.43 2.28
N VAL A 139 -5.96 5.32 1.59
CA VAL A 139 -5.42 4.00 1.97
C VAL A 139 -3.90 3.92 1.73
N MET A 140 -3.38 4.55 0.68
CA MET A 140 -1.94 4.58 0.39
C MET A 140 -1.18 5.46 1.42
N ASN A 141 -1.79 6.57 1.83
CA ASN A 141 -1.26 7.41 2.91
C ASN A 141 -1.29 6.69 4.27
N HIS A 142 -2.38 5.98 4.56
CA HIS A 142 -2.51 5.16 5.77
C HIS A 142 -1.44 4.06 5.86
N SER A 143 -1.16 3.39 4.74
CA SER A 143 -0.07 2.41 4.67
C SER A 143 1.30 3.06 4.92
N THR A 144 1.53 4.29 4.41
CA THR A 144 2.76 5.05 4.69
C THR A 144 2.92 5.36 6.17
N TYR A 145 1.85 5.81 6.84
CA TYR A 145 1.84 6.07 8.27
C TYR A 145 2.24 4.83 9.08
N HIS A 146 1.66 3.67 8.79
CA HIS A 146 1.97 2.44 9.51
C HIS A 146 3.33 1.82 9.12
N ARG A 147 3.85 2.03 7.91
CA ARG A 147 5.25 1.66 7.60
C ARG A 147 6.23 2.39 8.51
N GLY A 148 6.02 3.69 8.77
CA GLY A 148 6.83 4.45 9.73
C GLY A 148 6.74 3.89 11.16
N GLN A 149 5.57 3.40 11.54
CA GLN A 149 5.38 2.70 12.81
C GLN A 149 6.17 1.37 12.85
N VAL A 150 6.13 0.57 11.78
CA VAL A 150 6.95 -0.67 11.68
C VAL A 150 8.43 -0.33 11.84
N THR A 151 8.94 0.69 11.14
CA THR A 151 10.34 1.14 11.31
C THR A 151 10.68 1.48 12.76
N THR A 152 9.78 2.18 13.46
CA THR A 152 9.96 2.53 14.87
C THR A 152 9.98 1.30 15.78
N ILE A 153 9.05 0.35 15.56
CA ILE A 153 9.00 -0.92 16.29
C ILE A 153 10.28 -1.73 16.05
N SER A 154 10.74 -1.81 14.80
CA SER A 154 11.99 -2.49 14.44
C SER A 154 13.20 -1.91 15.18
N HIS A 155 13.29 -0.59 15.35
CA HIS A 155 14.36 0.02 16.14
C HIS A 155 14.29 -0.36 17.63
N HIS A 156 13.10 -0.47 18.22
CA HIS A 156 12.95 -0.96 19.60
C HIS A 156 13.39 -2.42 19.77
N LEU A 157 13.31 -3.22 18.71
CA LEU A 157 13.81 -4.59 18.66
C LEU A 157 15.33 -4.67 18.39
N GLY A 158 16.00 -3.53 18.24
CA GLY A 158 17.43 -3.46 17.93
C GLY A 158 17.78 -3.72 16.47
N LEU A 159 16.79 -3.76 15.57
CA LEU A 159 17.01 -3.90 14.14
C LEU A 159 17.53 -2.58 13.56
N SER A 160 18.38 -2.65 12.53
CA SER A 160 18.98 -1.46 11.91
C SER A 160 18.94 -1.49 10.38
N GLY A 161 19.27 -0.38 9.73
CA GLY A 161 19.33 -0.33 8.27
C GLY A 161 17.96 -0.43 7.58
N ALA A 162 16.91 0.09 8.20
CA ALA A 162 15.59 0.19 7.57
C ALA A 162 15.69 0.91 6.21
N PRO A 163 14.99 0.43 5.16
CA PRO A 163 15.13 0.97 3.82
C PRO A 163 14.46 2.35 3.69
N MET A 164 15.02 3.19 2.81
CA MET A 164 14.38 4.43 2.40
C MET A 164 13.14 4.11 1.53
N THR A 165 11.96 4.47 2.02
CA THR A 165 10.68 4.22 1.32
C THR A 165 9.93 5.49 0.96
N ASP A 166 10.65 6.61 0.82
CA ASP A 166 10.06 7.89 0.44
C ASP A 166 9.54 7.86 -1.00
N TYR A 167 8.45 8.58 -1.25
CA TYR A 167 7.84 8.65 -2.57
C TYR A 167 8.79 9.18 -3.64
N ASN A 168 9.62 10.19 -3.32
CA ASN A 168 10.59 10.71 -4.27
C ASN A 168 11.73 9.71 -4.54
N TYR A 169 12.14 8.95 -3.53
CA TYR A 169 13.12 7.88 -3.70
C TYR A 169 12.57 6.81 -4.65
N TYR A 170 11.32 6.42 -4.48
CA TYR A 170 10.62 5.55 -5.43
C TYR A 170 10.63 6.12 -6.85
N ASN A 171 10.26 7.39 -7.04
CA ASN A 171 10.23 7.99 -8.38
C ASN A 171 11.58 7.97 -9.10
N ILE A 172 12.69 8.05 -8.36
CA ILE A 172 14.05 8.08 -8.94
C ILE A 172 14.61 6.65 -9.13
N PHE A 173 14.42 5.77 -8.15
CA PHE A 173 15.13 4.49 -8.07
C PHE A 173 14.24 3.25 -8.09
N GLY A 174 13.00 3.35 -7.62
CA GLY A 174 12.09 2.20 -7.45
C GLY A 174 11.11 2.00 -8.60
N LYS A 175 10.69 3.09 -9.25
CA LYS A 175 9.75 3.06 -10.37
C LYS A 175 10.40 2.39 -11.57
N LYS A 176 9.82 1.28 -12.04
CA LYS A 176 10.20 0.68 -13.32
C LYS A 176 9.95 1.73 -14.40
N LYS A 177 10.98 2.08 -15.16
CA LYS A 177 10.82 2.91 -16.35
C LYS A 177 10.06 2.09 -17.36
N ASP A 178 8.97 2.64 -17.91
CA ASP A 178 8.33 2.04 -19.07
C ASP A 178 9.40 1.88 -20.15
N SER A 179 9.54 0.66 -20.68
CA SER A 179 10.40 0.40 -21.83
C SER A 179 9.95 1.34 -22.95
N GLN A 180 10.81 2.27 -23.35
CA GLN A 180 10.61 3.08 -24.55
C GLN A 180 10.58 2.18 -25.79
#